data_AF-A0A4R4U0E7-F1
#
_entry.id   AF-A0A4R4U0E7-F1
#
_cell.length_a   1.000
_cell.length_b   1.000
_cell.length_c   1.000
_cell.angle_alpha   90.00
_cell.angle_beta   90.00
_cell.angle_gamma   90.00
#
_symmetry.space_group_name_H-M   'P 1'
#
loop_
_entity.id
_entity.type
_entity.pdbx_description
1 polymer ?
#
loop_
_entity_poly.entity_id
_entity_poly.type
_entity_poly.pdbx_seq_one_letter_code
_entity_poly.pdbx_strand_id
1 'polypeptide(L)'
;MDHVLQLGALAGALTAIVTAVYLGGRWMLRTLRRIDDWLDDWYGEPARPGQPARPGVPERLTQIEARQAAIEAQLRPNGGGSLRDAVDRVEQTVRGE
;
A
#
# COMPACT_ATOMS: atom_id res chain seq x y z
N MET A 1 32.34 47.45 -23.48
CA MET A 1 31.18 46.62 -23.91
C MET A 1 31.16 45.27 -23.18
N ASP A 2 32.31 44.74 -22.76
CA ASP A 2 32.43 43.42 -22.11
C ASP A 2 31.73 43.30 -20.76
N HIS A 3 31.75 44.35 -19.93
CA HIS A 3 31.08 44.33 -18.61
C HIS A 3 29.54 44.26 -18.70
N VAL A 4 28.94 44.82 -19.75
CA VAL A 4 27.47 44.75 -19.96
C VAL A 4 27.04 43.34 -20.33
N LEU A 5 27.84 42.66 -21.17
CA LEU A 5 27.62 41.25 -21.52
C LEU A 5 27.81 40.32 -20.31
N GLN A 6 28.82 40.58 -19.47
CA GLN A 6 29.07 39.81 -18.25
C GLN A 6 27.93 39.95 -17.22
N LEU A 7 27.40 41.16 -17.00
CA LEU A 7 26.27 41.39 -16.09
C LEU A 7 25.00 40.69 -16.59
N GLY A 8 24.73 40.76 -17.90
CA GLY A 8 23.61 40.04 -18.51
C GLY A 8 23.73 38.52 -18.34
N ALA A 9 24.92 37.96 -18.54
CA ALA A 9 25.18 36.53 -18.37
C ALA A 9 25.00 36.07 -16.91
N LEU A 10 25.51 36.83 -15.93
CA LEU A 10 25.34 36.54 -14.50
C LEU A 10 23.87 36.62 -14.08
N ALA A 11 23.13 37.63 -14.53
CA ALA A 11 21.71 37.76 -14.25
C ALA A 11 20.90 36.60 -14.84
N GLY A 12 21.22 36.18 -16.07
CA GLY A 12 20.60 35.02 -16.72
C GLY A 12 20.88 33.72 -15.97
N ALA A 13 22.14 33.49 -15.57
CA ALA A 13 22.54 32.31 -14.81
C ALA A 13 21.85 32.25 -13.44
N LEU A 14 21.80 33.36 -12.71
CA LEU A 14 21.08 33.46 -11.43
C LEU A 14 19.59 33.15 -11.61
N THR A 15 18.96 33.71 -12.64
CA THR A 15 17.54 33.47 -12.93
C THR A 15 17.29 32.00 -13.26
N ALA A 16 18.17 31.37 -14.04
CA ALA A 16 18.07 29.96 -14.38
C ALA A 16 18.20 29.07 -13.13
N ILE A 17 19.15 29.38 -12.23
CA ILE A 17 19.35 28.64 -10.98
C ILE A 17 18.12 28.78 -10.07
N VAL A 18 17.63 30.01 -9.85
CA VAL A 18 16.44 30.24 -9.01
C VAL A 18 15.23 29.51 -9.59
N THR A 19 15.03 29.55 -10.90
CA THR A 19 13.93 28.86 -11.57
C THR A 19 14.06 27.34 -11.43
N ALA A 20 15.26 26.79 -11.60
CA ALA A 20 15.52 25.36 -11.45
C ALA A 20 15.26 24.89 -10.01
N VAL A 21 15.72 25.66 -9.01
CA VAL A 21 15.48 25.38 -7.59
C VAL A 21 13.98 25.45 -7.27
N TYR A 22 13.27 26.46 -7.78
CA TYR A 22 11.84 26.59 -7.54
C TYR A 22 11.03 25.45 -8.15
N LEU A 23 11.29 25.11 -9.42
CA LEU A 23 10.60 24.02 -10.11
C LEU A 23 10.95 22.66 -9.49
N GLY A 24 12.23 22.44 -9.20
CA GLY A 24 12.71 21.23 -8.54
C GLY A 24 12.13 21.07 -7.15
N GLY A 25 12.12 22.13 -6.34
CA GLY A 25 11.53 22.15 -5.01
C GLY A 25 10.03 21.91 -5.03
N ARG A 26 9.30 22.53 -5.96
CA ARG A 26 7.85 22.32 -6.12
C ARG A 26 7.52 20.88 -6.51
N TRP A 27 8.29 20.30 -7.42
CA TRP A 27 8.14 18.89 -7.81
C TRP A 27 8.47 17.96 -6.62
N MET A 28 9.56 18.23 -5.91
CA MET A 28 9.98 17.47 -4.73
C MET A 28 8.90 17.47 -3.64
N LEU A 29 8.37 18.64 -3.28
CA LEU A 29 7.31 18.75 -2.27
C LEU A 29 6.04 17.98 -2.68
N ARG A 30 5.71 17.96 -3.97
CA ARG A 30 4.57 17.17 -4.48
C ARG A 30 4.83 15.67 -4.35
N THR A 31 6.07 15.22 -4.61
CA THR A 31 6.46 13.82 -4.45
C THR A 31 6.46 13.40 -2.98
N LEU A 32 6.99 14.23 -2.09
CA LEU A 32 7.01 13.94 -0.65
C LEU A 32 5.60 13.76 -0.08
N ARG A 33 4.63 14.60 -0.47
CA ARG A 33 3.23 14.42 -0.05
C ARG A 33 2.63 13.11 -0.51
N ARG A 34 2.93 12.67 -1.74
CA ARG A 34 2.46 11.36 -2.23
C ARG A 34 3.06 10.20 -1.44
N ILE A 35 4.31 10.34 -1.01
CA ILE A 35 4.96 9.34 -0.17
C ILE A 35 4.29 9.32 1.21
N ASP A 36 3.98 10.48 1.78
CA ASP A 36 3.26 10.61 3.05
C ASP A 36 1.88 9.92 2.98
N ASP A 37 1.07 10.26 1.96
CA ASP A 37 -0.23 9.61 1.72
C ASP A 37 -0.10 8.07 1.58
N TRP A 38 0.97 7.61 0.92
CA TRP A 38 1.25 6.18 0.77
C TRP A 38 1.67 5.52 2.09
N LEU A 39 2.46 6.22 2.93
CA LEU A 39 2.87 5.73 4.24
C LEU A 39 1.66 5.61 5.17
N ASP A 40 0.74 6.59 5.14
CA ASP A 40 -0.51 6.55 5.89
C ASP A 40 -1.38 5.36 5.48
N ASP A 41 -1.52 5.07 4.18
CA ASP A 41 -2.24 3.88 3.72
C ASP A 41 -1.50 2.57 4.08
N TRP A 42 -0.16 2.56 4.06
CA TRP A 42 0.64 1.38 4.35
C TRP A 42 0.63 1.02 5.83
N TYR A 43 0.87 1.99 6.71
CA TYR A 43 0.89 1.81 8.16
C TYR A 43 -0.50 1.87 8.80
N GLY A 44 -1.46 2.51 8.12
CA GLY A 44 -2.79 2.75 8.64
C GLY A 44 -2.89 4.07 9.40
N GLU A 45 -4.13 4.47 9.70
CA GLU A 45 -4.43 5.71 10.41
C GLU A 45 -4.93 5.37 11.83
N PRO A 46 -4.43 6.05 12.87
CA PRO A 46 -4.94 5.88 14.23
C PRO A 46 -6.38 6.40 14.35
N ALA A 47 -7.09 5.98 15.40
CA ALA A 47 -8.43 6.48 15.68
C ALA A 47 -8.41 8.00 15.93
N ARG A 48 -9.36 8.72 15.33
CA ARG A 48 -9.55 10.17 15.51
C ARG A 48 -10.99 10.48 15.92
N PRO A 49 -11.29 11.62 16.56
CA PRO A 49 -12.65 11.92 17.02
C PRO A 49 -13.69 11.76 15.90
N GLY A 50 -14.65 10.84 16.09
CA GLY A 50 -15.68 10.53 15.10
C GLY A 50 -15.27 9.58 13.98
N GLN A 51 -14.04 9.04 13.96
CA GLN A 51 -13.60 8.05 12.97
C GLN A 51 -12.76 6.93 13.61
N PRO A 52 -13.13 5.65 13.43
CA PRO A 52 -12.36 4.53 13.94
C PRO A 52 -10.98 4.45 13.26
N ALA A 53 -10.04 3.76 13.91
CA ALA A 53 -8.73 3.48 13.31
C ALA A 53 -8.89 2.71 11.98
N ARG A 54 -8.04 3.02 11.01
CA ARG A 54 -7.97 2.33 9.74
C ARG A 54 -6.75 1.42 9.73
N PRO A 55 -6.91 0.09 9.64
CA PRO A 55 -5.78 -0.83 9.69
C PRO A 55 -4.90 -0.68 8.44
N GLY A 56 -3.59 -0.70 8.68
CA GLY A 56 -2.58 -0.69 7.62
C GLY A 56 -2.56 -1.98 6.80
N VAL A 57 -1.78 -1.96 5.72
CA VAL A 57 -1.62 -3.09 4.80
C VAL A 57 -1.09 -4.35 5.51
N PRO A 58 -0.04 -4.31 6.34
CA PRO A 58 0.48 -5.51 7.00
C PRO A 58 -0.59 -6.22 7.85
N GLU A 59 -1.36 -5.47 8.63
CA GLU A 59 -2.39 -6.05 9.48
C GLU A 59 -3.56 -6.64 8.68
N ARG A 60 -3.96 -5.97 7.60
CA ARG A 60 -4.95 -6.51 6.66
C ARG A 60 -4.45 -7.78 5.97
N LEU A 61 -3.16 -7.85 5.61
CA LEU A 61 -2.54 -9.06 5.05
C LEU A 61 -2.56 -10.21 6.05
N THR A 62 -2.17 -9.98 7.30
CA THR A 62 -2.24 -11.01 8.36
C THR A 62 -3.66 -11.55 8.53
N GLN A 63 -4.67 -10.68 8.49
CA GLN A 63 -6.08 -11.12 8.56
C GLN A 63 -6.48 -11.97 7.33
N ILE A 64 -6.00 -11.61 6.15
CA ILE A 64 -6.27 -12.38 4.92
C ILE A 64 -5.58 -13.74 4.99
N GLU A 65 -4.31 -13.79 5.38
CA GLU A 65 -3.53 -15.03 5.54
C GLU A 65 -4.19 -15.96 6.57
N ALA A 66 -4.64 -15.43 7.71
CA ALA A 66 -5.35 -16.22 8.71
C ALA A 66 -6.67 -16.81 8.17
N ARG A 67 -7.45 -16.00 7.43
CA ARG A 67 -8.69 -16.49 6.78
C ARG A 67 -8.39 -17.54 5.72
N GLN A 68 -7.34 -17.33 4.92
CA GLN A 68 -6.91 -18.29 3.90
C GLN A 68 -6.49 -19.61 4.55
N ALA A 69 -5.71 -19.58 5.63
CA ALA A 69 -5.31 -20.77 6.37
C ALA A 69 -6.52 -21.51 6.95
N ALA A 70 -7.50 -20.78 7.50
CA ALA A 70 -8.74 -21.38 8.00
C ALA A 70 -9.55 -22.06 6.89
N ILE A 71 -9.63 -21.44 5.71
CA ILE A 71 -10.28 -22.05 4.53
C ILE A 71 -9.53 -23.30 4.09
N GLU A 72 -8.20 -23.23 3.97
CA GLU A 72 -7.38 -24.38 3.57
C GLU A 72 -7.56 -25.56 4.53
N ALA A 73 -7.61 -25.31 5.84
CA ALA A 73 -7.85 -26.35 6.83
C ALA A 73 -9.20 -27.07 6.66
N GLN A 74 -10.22 -26.39 6.11
CA GLN A 74 -11.52 -27.01 5.81
C GLN A 74 -11.51 -27.85 4.53
N LEU A 75 -10.60 -27.54 3.60
CA LEU A 75 -10.51 -28.22 2.30
C LEU A 75 -9.62 -29.47 2.35
N ARG A 76 -8.83 -29.65 3.42
CA ARG A 76 -7.99 -30.83 3.62
C ARG A 76 -8.68 -31.83 4.58
N PRO A 77 -8.50 -33.14 4.38
CA PRO A 77 -8.96 -34.13 5.36
C PRO A 77 -8.28 -33.88 6.73
N ASN A 78 -9.04 -33.94 7.82
CA ASN A 78 -8.51 -33.75 9.17
C ASN A 78 -9.01 -34.80 10.19
N GLY A 79 -9.51 -35.94 9.69
CA GLY A 79 -9.97 -37.03 10.54
C GLY A 79 -11.45 -36.95 10.92
N GLY A 80 -12.24 -36.16 10.18
CA GLY A 80 -13.71 -36.17 10.25
C GLY A 80 -14.35 -34.81 10.48
N GLY A 81 -13.58 -33.81 10.88
CA GLY A 81 -14.09 -32.49 11.29
C GLY A 81 -14.09 -31.43 10.19
N SER A 82 -13.44 -31.67 9.05
CA SER A 82 -13.39 -30.71 7.95
C SER A 82 -14.60 -30.82 7.02
N LEU A 83 -14.85 -29.76 6.25
CA LEU A 83 -15.82 -29.81 5.16
C LEU A 83 -15.47 -30.88 4.13
N ARG A 84 -14.18 -31.12 3.85
CA ARG A 84 -13.75 -32.19 2.95
C ARG A 84 -14.17 -33.57 3.47
N ASP A 85 -13.93 -33.83 4.75
CA ASP A 85 -14.33 -35.11 5.35
C ASP A 85 -15.86 -35.29 5.34
N ALA A 86 -16.63 -34.21 5.52
CA ALA A 86 -18.09 -34.26 5.40
C ALA A 86 -18.56 -34.60 3.99
N VAL A 87 -17.92 -34.03 2.96
CA VAL A 87 -18.20 -34.35 1.55
C VAL A 87 -17.86 -35.82 1.25
N ASP A 88 -16.70 -36.30 1.70
CA ASP A 88 -16.28 -37.69 1.49
C ASP A 88 -17.27 -38.68 2.14
N ARG A 89 -17.81 -38.37 3.33
CA ARG A 89 -18.87 -39.18 3.95
C ARG A 89 -20.15 -39.21 3.12
N VAL A 90 -20.62 -38.07 2.63
CA VAL A 90 -21.82 -37.99 1.79
C VAL A 90 -21.63 -38.78 0.50
N GLU A 91 -20.48 -38.66 -0.16
CA GLU A 91 -20.15 -39.43 -1.36
C GLU A 91 -20.19 -40.94 -1.10
N GLN A 92 -19.65 -41.38 0.04
CA GLN A 92 -19.72 -42.79 0.44
C GLN A 92 -21.14 -43.27 0.70
N THR A 93 -21.97 -42.47 1.36
CA THR A 93 -23.39 -42.81 1.58
C THR A 93 -24.14 -42.96 0.26
N VAL A 94 -23.99 -41.98 -0.65
CA VAL A 94 -24.68 -42.00 -1.96
C VAL A 94 -24.23 -43.16 -2.84
N ARG A 95 -22.96 -43.59 -2.75
CA ARG A 95 -22.45 -44.73 -3.53
C ARG A 95 -22.82 -46.09 -2.91
N GLY A 96 -23.11 -46.12 -1.62
CA GLY A 96 -23.50 -47.33 -0.88
C GLY A 96 -24.99 -47.68 -1.01
N GLU A 97 -25.80 -46.75 -1.48
CA GLU A 97 -27.20 -46.95 -1.94
C GLU A 97 -27.24 -47.37 -3.41
#